data_AF-A0AA41HGM7-F1
#
_entry.id   AF-A0AA41HGM7-F1
#
_cell.length_a   1.000
_cell.length_b   1.000
_cell.length_c   1.000
_cell.angle_alpha   90.00
_cell.angle_beta   90.00
_cell.angle_gamma   90.00
#
_symmetry.space_group_name_H-M   'P 1'
#
loop_
_entity.id
_entity.type
_entity.pdbx_description
1 polymer ?
#
loop_
_entity_poly.entity_id
_entity_poly.type
_entity_poly.pdbx_seq_one_letter_code
_entity_poly.pdbx_strand_id
1 'polypeptide(L)'
;MLALMERLRETGASIDPAEAIDAAIRHWLATSAHAPDAAPRGYQWKTLFLPDGTWLRMAYRGDHEYAIVEGDRIMYKGRAISPNQFASGYADSVRNAWQDISIRMPGEKHWKLAGVRRRELVRAAAAAAAAPTPAAASAPAIAPPPLVASAPCVAPPLPRNTDPGQGWTEPERRKFRFRLEDVAFN
;
A
#
# COMPACT_ATOMS: atom_id res chain seq x y z
N MET A 1 13.88 23.45 -33.41
CA MET A 1 13.38 24.80 -33.75
C MET A 1 12.77 24.88 -35.15
N LEU A 2 13.45 24.42 -36.22
CA LEU A 2 12.94 24.53 -37.61
C LEU A 2 11.53 23.93 -37.82
N ALA A 3 11.28 22.71 -37.34
CA ALA A 3 9.97 22.06 -37.50
C ALA A 3 8.81 22.75 -36.75
N LEU A 4 9.10 23.46 -35.64
CA LEU A 4 8.09 24.20 -34.89
C LEU A 4 7.72 25.51 -35.61
N MET A 5 8.72 26.22 -36.14
CA MET A 5 8.52 27.44 -36.92
C MET A 5 7.73 27.17 -38.19
N GLU A 6 7.99 26.05 -38.87
CA GLU A 6 7.24 25.61 -40.04
C GLU A 6 5.76 25.32 -39.70
N ARG A 7 5.52 24.60 -38.59
CA ARG A 7 4.16 24.30 -38.11
C ARG A 7 3.37 25.56 -37.72
N LEU A 8 4.02 26.54 -37.08
CA LEU A 8 3.41 27.82 -36.70
C LEU A 8 3.07 28.66 -37.93
N ARG A 9 3.94 28.65 -38.95
CA ARG A 9 3.70 29.32 -40.23
C ARG A 9 2.52 28.69 -40.98
N GLU A 10 2.38 27.37 -40.96
CA GLU A 10 1.25 26.65 -41.59
C GLU A 10 -0.09 26.87 -40.87
N THR A 11 -0.08 27.09 -39.55
CA THR A 11 -1.30 27.36 -38.77
C THR A 11 -1.73 28.84 -38.77
N GLY A 12 -0.94 29.73 -39.40
CA GLY A 12 -1.24 31.17 -39.46
C GLY A 12 -1.16 31.88 -38.10
N ALA A 13 -0.61 31.23 -37.09
CA ALA A 13 -0.50 31.80 -35.75
C ALA A 13 0.72 32.72 -35.67
N SER A 14 0.50 34.02 -35.41
CA SER A 14 1.55 35.03 -35.23
C SER A 14 2.27 34.93 -33.88
N ILE A 15 2.34 33.73 -33.30
CA ILE A 15 2.99 33.49 -32.02
C ILE A 15 4.50 33.46 -32.25
N ASP A 16 5.23 34.24 -31.43
CA ASP A 16 6.68 34.22 -31.42
C ASP A 16 7.16 32.80 -31.11
N PRO A 17 8.05 32.18 -31.93
CA PRO A 17 8.56 30.85 -31.67
C PRO A 17 9.18 30.68 -30.27
N ALA A 18 9.75 31.73 -29.67
CA ALA A 18 10.23 31.67 -28.29
C ALA A 18 9.09 31.49 -27.28
N GLU A 19 7.98 32.20 -27.49
CA GLU A 19 6.77 32.11 -26.67
C GLU A 19 6.08 30.74 -26.84
N ALA A 20 6.05 30.20 -28.06
CA ALA A 20 5.55 28.83 -28.31
C ALA A 20 6.36 27.77 -27.57
N ILE A 21 7.70 27.89 -27.58
CA ILE A 21 8.58 26.96 -26.87
C ILE A 21 8.36 27.09 -25.36
N ASP A 22 8.32 28.31 -24.84
CA ASP A 22 8.15 28.54 -23.41
C ASP A 22 6.76 28.06 -22.93
N ALA A 23 5.71 28.27 -23.73
CA ALA A 23 4.39 27.72 -23.47
C ALA A 23 4.38 26.19 -23.51
N ALA A 24 5.08 25.57 -24.47
CA ALA A 24 5.22 24.12 -24.55
C ALA A 24 5.98 23.54 -23.36
N ILE A 25 7.06 24.20 -22.92
CA ILE A 25 7.84 23.81 -21.73
C ILE A 25 6.97 23.97 -20.48
N ARG A 26 6.29 25.11 -20.30
CA ARG A 26 5.37 25.33 -19.17
C ARG A 26 4.25 24.30 -19.15
N HIS A 27 3.68 23.97 -20.31
CA HIS A 27 2.63 22.96 -20.43
C HIS A 27 3.17 21.54 -20.14
N TRP A 28 4.38 21.22 -20.60
CA TRP A 28 5.04 19.95 -20.29
C TRP A 28 5.38 19.84 -18.80
N LEU A 29 5.89 20.90 -18.17
CA LEU A 29 6.16 20.94 -16.73
C LEU A 29 4.88 20.83 -15.90
N ALA A 30 3.82 21.53 -16.30
CA ALA A 30 2.51 21.46 -15.63
C ALA A 30 1.87 20.06 -15.79
N THR A 31 1.99 19.44 -16.96
CA THR A 31 1.53 18.07 -17.21
C THR A 31 2.35 17.04 -16.45
N SER A 32 3.67 17.25 -16.32
CA SER A 32 4.56 16.38 -15.54
C SER A 32 4.31 16.50 -14.04
N ALA A 33 3.95 17.69 -13.56
CA ALA A 33 3.54 17.93 -12.17
C ALA A 33 2.11 17.42 -11.88
N HIS A 34 1.27 17.32 -12.91
CA HIS A 34 -0.12 16.85 -12.82
C HIS A 34 -0.32 15.46 -13.43
N ALA A 35 0.75 14.67 -13.61
CA ALA A 35 0.58 13.24 -13.82
C ALA A 35 -0.26 12.75 -12.63
N PRO A 36 -1.46 12.16 -12.87
CA PRO A 36 -2.25 11.63 -11.79
C PRO A 36 -1.31 10.72 -11.03
N ASP A 37 -1.16 10.94 -9.71
CA ASP A 37 -0.34 10.12 -8.83
C ASP A 37 -0.75 8.67 -9.10
N ALA A 38 0.01 8.03 -9.98
CA ALA A 38 -0.45 6.81 -10.63
C ALA A 38 -0.54 5.83 -9.48
N ALA A 39 -1.77 5.42 -9.16
CA ALA A 39 -2.11 4.71 -7.92
C ALA A 39 -0.90 3.90 -7.46
N PRO A 40 -0.35 4.20 -6.26
CA PRO A 40 1.03 3.88 -5.93
C PRO A 40 1.32 2.45 -6.33
N ARG A 41 2.14 2.31 -7.39
CA ARG A 41 2.47 1.00 -7.93
C ARG A 41 3.36 0.31 -6.92
N GLY A 42 2.99 -0.90 -6.51
CA GLY A 42 3.69 -1.60 -5.46
C GLY A 42 3.04 -2.90 -5.05
N TYR A 43 3.77 -3.65 -4.23
CA TYR A 43 3.35 -4.91 -3.65
C TYR A 43 2.74 -4.68 -2.26
N GLN A 44 1.47 -5.08 -2.07
CA GLN A 44 0.84 -5.05 -0.75
C GLN A 44 1.16 -6.33 0.03
N TRP A 45 2.00 -6.21 1.06
CA TRP A 45 2.27 -7.30 1.99
C TRP A 45 1.48 -7.14 3.29
N LYS A 46 0.25 -7.66 3.32
CA LYS A 46 -0.67 -7.57 4.47
C LYS A 46 -0.90 -6.12 4.92
N THR A 47 -0.18 -5.66 5.93
CA THR A 47 -0.26 -4.29 6.48
C THR A 47 0.91 -3.40 6.07
N LEU A 48 1.84 -3.91 5.25
CA LEU A 48 3.01 -3.19 4.78
C LEU A 48 2.93 -3.03 3.26
N PHE A 49 2.83 -1.79 2.79
CA PHE A 49 2.90 -1.49 1.36
C PHE A 49 4.36 -1.30 0.93
N LEU A 50 4.75 -1.94 -0.17
CA LEU A 50 6.08 -1.85 -0.75
C LEU A 50 5.98 -1.19 -2.12
N PRO A 51 6.43 0.06 -2.29
CA PRO A 51 6.37 0.71 -3.59
C PRO A 51 7.28 0.02 -4.62
N ASP A 52 6.97 0.22 -5.89
CA ASP A 52 7.79 -0.20 -7.02
C ASP A 52 9.24 0.27 -6.86
N GLY A 53 10.19 -0.59 -7.25
CA GLY A 53 11.61 -0.34 -7.03
C GLY A 53 12.09 -0.52 -5.58
N THR A 54 11.28 -1.08 -4.69
CA THR A 54 11.71 -1.49 -3.34
C THR A 54 12.63 -2.70 -3.42
N TRP A 55 13.76 -2.66 -2.72
CA TRP A 55 14.69 -3.78 -2.64
C TRP A 55 14.43 -4.60 -1.38
N LEU A 56 14.41 -5.91 -1.55
CA LEU A 56 14.34 -6.91 -0.48
C LEU A 56 15.68 -7.64 -0.41
N ARG A 57 16.17 -7.84 0.80
CA ARG A 57 17.37 -8.61 1.09
C ARG A 57 17.08 -9.63 2.17
N MET A 58 17.55 -10.85 1.96
CA MET A 58 17.53 -11.90 2.96
C MET A 58 18.97 -12.36 3.23
N ALA A 59 19.31 -12.60 4.49
CA ALA A 59 20.63 -13.11 4.88
C ALA A 59 20.51 -14.56 5.36
N TYR A 60 21.22 -15.48 4.69
CA TYR A 60 21.22 -16.89 5.05
C TYR A 60 22.64 -17.46 5.02
N ARG A 61 23.07 -18.08 6.12
CA ARG A 61 24.39 -18.73 6.27
C ARG A 61 25.59 -17.88 5.81
N GLY A 62 25.46 -16.55 5.90
CA GLY A 62 26.51 -15.60 5.47
C GLY A 62 26.31 -15.03 4.07
N ASP A 63 25.42 -15.63 3.26
CA ASP A 63 25.07 -15.13 1.95
C ASP A 63 23.91 -14.13 2.00
N HIS A 64 23.91 -13.19 1.05
CA HIS A 64 22.85 -12.22 0.87
C HIS A 64 22.16 -12.43 -0.47
N GLU A 65 20.87 -12.69 -0.39
CA GLU A 65 20.01 -12.83 -1.57
C GLU A 65 19.16 -11.58 -1.71
N TYR A 66 18.94 -11.16 -2.95
CA TYR A 66 18.28 -9.90 -3.30
C TYR A 66 17.09 -10.14 -4.21
N ALA A 67 15.99 -9.47 -3.91
CA ALA A 67 14.79 -9.40 -4.74
C ALA A 67 14.35 -7.94 -4.89
N ILE A 68 13.63 -7.63 -5.95
CA ILE A 68 13.13 -6.29 -6.24
C ILE A 68 11.62 -6.33 -6.44
N VAL A 69 10.91 -5.30 -5.97
CA VAL A 69 9.50 -5.12 -6.29
C VAL A 69 9.39 -4.47 -7.66
N GLU A 70 8.71 -5.15 -8.58
CA GLU A 70 8.36 -4.63 -9.90
C GLU A 70 6.84 -4.65 -10.03
N GLY A 71 6.23 -3.46 -10.11
CA GLY A 71 4.79 -3.29 -10.13
C GLY A 71 4.14 -3.88 -8.88
N ASP A 72 3.33 -4.92 -9.07
CA ASP A 72 2.56 -5.62 -8.04
C ASP A 72 3.20 -6.94 -7.57
N ARG A 73 4.46 -7.21 -7.95
CA ARG A 73 5.12 -8.51 -7.68
C ARG A 73 6.53 -8.33 -7.13
N ILE A 74 6.97 -9.30 -6.34
CA ILE A 74 8.36 -9.41 -5.91
C ILE A 74 9.08 -10.33 -6.88
N MET A 75 10.11 -9.81 -7.53
CA MET A 75 10.92 -10.48 -8.53
C MET A 75 12.24 -10.94 -7.92
N TYR A 76 12.51 -12.24 -8.04
CA TYR A 76 13.73 -12.88 -7.58
C TYR A 76 14.28 -13.78 -8.67
N LYS A 77 15.51 -13.52 -9.13
CA LYS A 77 16.17 -14.27 -10.21
C LYS A 77 15.24 -14.46 -11.44
N GLY A 78 14.48 -13.42 -11.79
CA GLY A 78 13.54 -13.41 -12.91
C GLY A 78 12.20 -14.13 -12.66
N ARG A 79 11.92 -14.61 -11.44
CA ARG A 79 10.66 -15.25 -11.07
C ARG A 79 9.87 -14.39 -10.07
N ALA A 80 8.56 -14.29 -10.29
CA ALA A 80 7.66 -13.71 -9.32
C ALA A 80 7.48 -14.67 -8.14
N ILE A 81 7.79 -14.21 -6.94
CA ILE A 81 7.72 -15.02 -5.72
C ILE A 81 6.98 -14.28 -4.60
N SER A 82 6.47 -15.02 -3.62
CA SER A 82 5.90 -14.43 -2.41
C SER A 82 6.98 -14.14 -1.35
N PRO A 83 6.73 -13.25 -0.37
CA PRO A 83 7.68 -12.99 0.71
C PRO A 83 8.06 -14.25 1.50
N ASN A 84 7.10 -15.16 1.74
CA ASN A 84 7.39 -16.42 2.42
C ASN A 84 8.23 -17.37 1.55
N GLN A 85 8.00 -17.39 0.24
CA GLN A 85 8.86 -18.15 -0.68
C GLN A 85 10.27 -17.55 -0.75
N PHE A 86 10.42 -16.22 -0.70
CA PHE A 86 11.73 -15.59 -0.64
C PHE A 86 12.48 -15.94 0.65
N ALA A 87 11.78 -15.95 1.79
CA ALA A 87 12.37 -16.31 3.07
C ALA A 87 12.69 -17.81 3.21
N SER A 88 11.90 -18.68 2.57
CA SER A 88 12.03 -20.14 2.71
C SER A 88 12.79 -20.79 1.55
N GLY A 89 12.95 -20.10 0.41
CA GLY A 89 13.41 -20.69 -0.85
C GLY A 89 14.84 -21.26 -0.83
N TYR A 90 15.58 -21.06 0.25
CA TYR A 90 16.95 -21.55 0.42
C TYR A 90 17.19 -22.29 1.75
N ALA A 91 16.19 -22.35 2.63
CA ALA A 91 16.30 -23.01 3.92
C ALA A 91 15.32 -24.20 3.94
N ASP A 92 15.77 -25.38 4.38
CA ASP A 92 14.93 -26.55 4.66
C ASP A 92 13.95 -26.34 5.84
N SER A 93 13.58 -25.10 6.14
CA SER A 93 12.78 -24.73 7.29
C SER A 93 11.86 -23.54 6.99
N VAL A 94 10.64 -23.59 7.55
CA VAL A 94 9.66 -22.51 7.46
C VAL A 94 10.14 -21.34 8.29
N ARG A 95 10.53 -20.27 7.60
CA ARG A 95 11.08 -19.05 8.21
C ARG A 95 10.06 -17.93 8.30
N ASN A 96 10.28 -17.02 9.24
CA ASN A 96 9.40 -15.88 9.43
C ASN A 96 9.90 -14.72 8.57
N ALA A 97 9.31 -14.56 7.40
CA ALA A 97 9.63 -13.50 6.46
C ALA A 97 9.69 -12.10 7.09
N TRP A 98 8.89 -11.81 8.12
CA TRP A 98 8.94 -10.51 8.82
C TRP A 98 10.24 -10.28 9.60
N GLN A 99 10.88 -11.33 10.09
CA GLN A 99 12.11 -11.26 10.87
C GLN A 99 13.35 -11.49 10.01
N ASP A 100 13.23 -12.25 8.92
CA ASP A 100 14.35 -12.62 8.06
C ASP A 100 14.58 -11.63 6.90
N ILE A 101 13.54 -10.91 6.45
CA ILE A 101 13.63 -9.99 5.30
C ILE A 101 13.95 -8.57 5.76
N SER A 102 15.00 -8.01 5.16
CA SER A 102 15.34 -6.60 5.19
C SER A 102 14.81 -5.88 3.96
N ILE A 103 14.27 -4.68 4.13
CA ILE A 103 13.63 -3.88 3.10
C ILE A 103 14.32 -2.52 3.01
N ARG A 104 14.60 -2.09 1.78
CA ARG A 104 15.10 -0.76 1.44
C ARG A 104 14.12 -0.12 0.47
N MET A 105 13.42 0.91 0.93
CA MET A 105 12.49 1.67 0.10
C MET A 105 13.22 2.52 -0.94
N PRO A 106 12.56 2.85 -2.07
CA PRO A 106 13.10 3.78 -3.05
C PRO A 106 13.39 5.13 -2.37
N GLY A 107 14.61 5.64 -2.56
CA GLY A 107 15.08 6.87 -1.91
C GLY A 107 15.75 6.69 -0.55
N GLU A 108 15.57 5.53 0.11
CA GLU A 108 16.23 5.26 1.39
C GLU A 108 17.62 4.64 1.21
N LYS A 109 18.57 4.99 2.08
CA LYS A 109 19.94 4.45 2.06
C LYS A 109 20.11 3.21 2.95
N HIS A 110 19.27 3.06 3.96
CA HIS A 110 19.45 2.03 4.98
C HIS A 110 18.47 0.86 4.81
N TRP A 111 18.95 -0.34 5.11
CA TRP A 111 18.12 -1.53 5.19
C TRP A 111 17.39 -1.57 6.54
N LYS A 112 16.08 -1.81 6.52
CA LYS A 112 15.28 -2.01 7.75
C LYS A 112 14.57 -3.35 7.70
N LEU A 113 14.54 -4.06 8.82
CA LEU A 113 13.76 -5.30 8.93
C LEU A 113 12.27 -5.04 8.68
N ALA A 114 11.62 -5.94 7.94
CA ALA A 114 10.20 -5.84 7.61
C ALA A 114 9.31 -5.76 8.87
N GLY A 115 9.64 -6.54 9.89
CA GLY A 115 8.93 -6.54 11.17
C GLY A 115 9.11 -5.24 11.98
N VAL A 116 10.24 -4.54 11.82
CA VAL A 116 10.43 -3.21 12.43
C VAL A 116 9.54 -2.19 11.72
N ARG A 117 9.57 -2.15 10.39
CA ARG A 117 8.70 -1.26 9.58
C ARG A 117 7.22 -1.46 9.89
N ARG A 118 6.78 -2.71 9.98
CA ARG A 118 5.40 -3.03 10.34
C ARG A 118 5.01 -2.45 11.69
N ARG A 119 5.88 -2.59 12.70
CA ARG A 119 5.63 -2.02 14.05
C ARG A 119 5.61 -0.50 14.03
N GLU A 120 6.49 0.13 13.26
CA GLU A 120 6.50 1.59 13.05
C GLU A 120 5.17 2.05 12.46
N LEU A 121 4.66 1.38 11.42
CA LEU A 121 3.38 1.71 10.80
C LEU A 121 2.19 1.54 11.77
N VAL A 122 2.14 0.42 12.50
CA VAL A 122 1.08 0.18 13.50
C VAL A 122 1.11 1.26 14.59
N ARG A 123 2.30 1.62 15.06
CA ARG A 123 2.48 2.69 16.05
C ARG A 123 2.06 4.05 15.49
N ALA A 124 2.46 4.37 14.26
CA ALA A 124 2.08 5.62 13.59
C ALA A 124 0.56 5.70 13.40
N ALA A 125 -0.09 4.61 12.99
CA ALA A 125 -1.55 4.54 12.86
C ALA A 125 -2.26 4.72 14.22
N ALA A 126 -1.76 4.07 15.28
CA ALA A 126 -2.30 4.24 16.63
C ALA A 126 -2.11 5.68 17.14
N ALA A 127 -0.96 6.30 16.88
CA ALA A 127 -0.71 7.70 17.24
C ALA A 127 -1.61 8.67 16.46
N ALA A 128 -1.83 8.41 15.16
CA ALA A 128 -2.74 9.20 14.34
C ALA A 128 -4.19 9.08 14.82
N ALA A 129 -4.60 7.90 15.28
CA ALA A 129 -5.93 7.70 15.87
C ALA A 129 -6.09 8.34 17.26
N ALA A 130 -4.98 8.54 18.00
CA ALA A 130 -4.97 9.16 19.32
C ALA A 130 -4.76 10.68 19.29
N ALA A 131 -4.36 11.26 18.15
CA ALA A 131 -4.27 12.70 18.00
C ALA A 131 -5.68 13.30 17.95
N PRO A 132 -6.00 14.34 18.75
CA PRO A 132 -7.30 15.00 18.67
C PRO A 132 -7.41 15.63 17.29
N THR A 133 -8.40 15.20 16.51
CA THR A 133 -8.79 15.85 15.26
C THR A 133 -9.01 17.33 15.55
N PRO A 134 -8.28 18.29 14.92
CA PRO A 134 -8.67 19.68 15.04
C PRO A 134 -10.08 19.78 14.45
N ALA A 135 -11.02 20.15 15.31
CA ALA A 135 -12.42 20.36 14.99
C ALA A 135 -12.52 21.17 13.70
N ALA A 136 -12.98 20.52 12.63
CA ALA A 136 -13.39 21.19 11.41
C ALA A 136 -14.52 22.16 11.79
N ALA A 137 -14.24 23.44 11.55
CA ALA A 137 -15.12 24.54 11.83
C ALA A 137 -16.42 24.46 11.02
N SER A 138 -17.52 24.73 11.73
CA SER A 138 -18.70 25.50 11.32
C SER A 138 -19.31 25.30 9.92
N ALA A 139 -20.48 24.64 9.89
CA ALA A 139 -21.54 24.95 8.95
C ALA A 139 -22.88 25.03 9.72
N PRO A 140 -23.71 26.09 9.50
CA PRO A 140 -24.88 26.33 10.32
C PRO A 140 -26.03 25.40 9.97
N ALA A 141 -26.74 24.96 10.99
CA ALA A 141 -27.97 24.20 10.88
C ALA A 141 -29.07 25.05 10.23
N ILE A 142 -29.57 24.59 9.08
CA ILE A 142 -30.90 24.97 8.58
C ILE A 142 -31.75 23.71 8.64
N ALA A 143 -32.72 23.70 9.56
CA ALA A 143 -33.74 22.67 9.68
C ALA A 143 -34.90 22.93 8.70
N PRO A 144 -35.50 21.86 8.14
CA PRO A 144 -36.97 21.74 8.13
C PRO A 144 -37.46 20.32 8.57
N PRO A 145 -38.79 20.11 8.76
CA PRO A 145 -39.38 19.27 9.82
C PRO A 145 -39.53 17.77 9.45
N PRO A 146 -39.94 16.89 10.40
CA PRO A 146 -39.88 15.44 10.21
C PRO A 146 -41.12 14.95 9.45
N LEU A 147 -40.89 14.31 8.31
CA LEU A 147 -41.89 13.48 7.63
C LEU A 147 -41.51 12.02 7.80
N VAL A 148 -42.33 11.36 8.61
CA VAL A 148 -42.40 9.93 8.83
C VAL A 148 -42.50 9.16 7.51
N ALA A 149 -41.57 8.25 7.28
CA ALA A 149 -41.73 7.18 6.29
C ALA A 149 -41.04 5.92 6.81
N SER A 150 -41.87 4.94 7.17
CA SER A 150 -41.49 3.63 7.68
C SER A 150 -40.61 2.86 6.71
N ALA A 151 -39.49 2.34 7.21
CA ALA A 151 -38.72 1.27 6.57
C ALA A 151 -38.77 0.02 7.46
N PRO A 152 -38.85 -1.19 6.89
CA PRO A 152 -39.04 -2.43 7.63
C PRO A 152 -37.83 -2.77 8.50
N CYS A 153 -38.11 -3.22 9.72
CA CYS A 153 -37.15 -3.60 10.72
C CYS A 153 -36.25 -4.75 10.23
N VAL A 154 -35.00 -4.44 9.87
CA VAL A 154 -33.93 -5.45 9.85
C VAL A 154 -33.46 -5.61 11.28
N ALA A 155 -33.69 -6.79 11.84
CA ALA A 155 -33.28 -7.15 13.19
C ALA A 155 -31.76 -6.95 13.37
N PRO A 156 -31.28 -6.41 14.51
CA PRO A 156 -29.86 -6.32 14.78
C PRO A 156 -29.26 -7.73 14.93
N PRO A 157 -28.08 -8.02 14.36
CA PRO A 157 -27.41 -9.30 14.56
C PRO A 157 -27.06 -9.44 16.04
N LEU A 158 -27.43 -10.59 16.63
CA LEU A 158 -27.16 -10.92 18.03
C LEU A 158 -25.68 -10.72 18.39
N PRO A 159 -25.36 -10.23 19.59
CA PRO A 159 -23.97 -10.11 20.05
C PRO A 159 -23.31 -11.48 20.07
N ARG A 160 -22.11 -11.55 19.47
CA ARG A 160 -21.32 -12.78 19.33
C ARG A 160 -20.98 -13.33 20.71
N ASN A 161 -21.26 -14.61 20.92
CA ASN A 161 -20.85 -15.31 22.13
C ASN A 161 -19.32 -15.44 22.16
N THR A 162 -18.70 -14.81 23.16
CA THR A 162 -17.24 -14.80 23.38
C THR A 162 -16.78 -15.86 24.37
N ASP A 163 -17.66 -16.72 24.87
CA ASP A 163 -17.25 -17.78 25.79
C ASP A 163 -16.35 -18.81 25.08
N PRO A 164 -15.16 -19.10 25.62
CA PRO A 164 -14.36 -20.22 25.18
C PRO A 164 -15.12 -21.51 25.49
N GLY A 165 -15.38 -22.33 24.47
CA GLY A 165 -16.01 -23.63 24.66
C GLY A 165 -15.24 -24.53 25.63
N GLN A 166 -15.90 -25.54 26.17
CA GLN A 166 -15.31 -26.49 27.10
C GLN A 166 -14.15 -27.26 26.42
N GLY A 167 -12.96 -27.27 27.03
CA GLY A 167 -11.75 -27.96 26.50
C GLY A 167 -10.65 -27.05 25.91
N TRP A 168 -10.76 -25.73 26.03
CA TRP A 168 -9.77 -24.75 25.51
C TRP A 168 -8.42 -24.70 26.27
N THR A 169 -8.30 -25.37 27.41
CA THR A 169 -7.11 -25.35 28.27
C THR A 169 -6.19 -26.55 28.10
N GLU A 170 -6.51 -27.51 27.22
CA GLU A 170 -5.65 -28.68 26.98
C GLU A 170 -4.44 -28.33 26.07
N PRO A 171 -3.22 -28.73 26.46
CA PRO A 171 -1.99 -28.34 25.77
C PRO A 171 -1.86 -28.91 24.34
N GLU A 172 -2.57 -29.99 24.03
CA GLU A 172 -2.46 -30.74 22.78
C GLU A 172 -3.12 -30.04 21.57
N ARG A 173 -4.10 -29.16 21.82
CA ARG A 173 -4.79 -28.39 20.76
C ARG A 173 -4.18 -27.02 20.42
N ARG A 174 -2.99 -26.70 20.96
CA ARG A 174 -2.27 -25.45 20.59
C ARG A 174 -1.63 -25.49 19.19
N LYS A 175 -1.39 -26.68 18.64
CA LYS A 175 -0.65 -26.86 17.36
C LYS A 175 -1.50 -26.73 16.10
N PHE A 176 -2.83 -26.80 16.20
CA PHE A 176 -3.73 -26.76 15.04
C PHE A 176 -4.84 -25.71 15.20
N ARG A 177 -4.48 -24.48 15.59
CA ARG A 177 -5.41 -23.33 15.52
C ARG A 177 -5.63 -22.92 14.07
N PHE A 178 -6.43 -23.68 13.35
CA PHE A 178 -7.17 -23.16 12.21
C PHE A 178 -8.64 -23.24 12.58
N ARG A 179 -9.31 -22.08 12.64
CA ARG A 179 -10.76 -22.09 12.60
C ARG A 179 -11.14 -22.47 11.18
N LEU A 180 -12.03 -23.44 11.01
CA LEU A 180 -12.48 -23.88 9.69
C LEU A 180 -13.18 -22.75 8.91
N GLU A 181 -13.60 -21.69 9.61
CA GLU A 181 -14.18 -20.45 9.08
C GLU A 181 -13.14 -19.41 8.59
N ASP A 182 -11.84 -19.56 8.86
CA ASP A 182 -10.77 -18.69 8.32
C ASP A 182 -10.33 -19.07 6.88
N VAL A 183 -10.92 -20.12 6.31
CA VAL A 183 -10.74 -20.53 4.90
C VAL A 183 -12.02 -20.22 4.12
N ALA A 184 -12.42 -18.96 4.09
CA ALA A 184 -13.51 -18.51 3.23
C ALA A 184 -12.94 -18.15 1.84
N PHE A 185 -13.21 -19.01 0.86
CA PHE A 185 -13.27 -18.62 -0.55
C PHE A 185 -14.61 -17.91 -0.78
N ASN A 186 -14.57 -16.59 -0.94
CA ASN A 186 -15.38 -15.76 -1.86
C ASN A 186 -15.05 -14.29 -1.64
#